data_AF-A0A0W0F4F1-F1
#
_entry.id   AF-A0A0W0F4F1-F1
#
_cell.length_a   1.000
_cell.length_b   1.000
_cell.length_c   1.000
_cell.angle_alpha   90.00
_cell.angle_beta   90.00
_cell.angle_gamma   90.00
#
_symmetry.space_group_name_H-M   'P 1'
#
loop_
_entity.id
_entity.type
_entity.pdbx_description
1 polymer ?
#
loop_
_entity_poly.entity_id
_entity_poly.type
_entity_poly.pdbx_seq_one_letter_code
_entity_poly.pdbx_strand_id
1 'polypeptide(L)'
;MDQYLKDDLTVAINNFLDIWSEINPNRILTKIKLHVLTHLPDDIRRFGPTILYSTEVFEGWNSIFCACSILSNHLAPSHDISCDLAQKERFKHIASGGWWSDLSEYIRAGLQVIQMGSLPEVLCRLGWANRSVLMPGTVKLVAQKRRETMTWEQLGLPSSLQNPSQSIILWHCCLYIVSHSGDKCGTGAWVVFDSMNATMLGRISHILAPTDVLATKSNTMAVIELFEVKSSRTHYLDMPVITSSHSMQIVPAANIVFAFNAQHDCRELHCRMVSAGTYERQEQLLTNCPQNAISHNPEP
;
A
#
# COMPACT_ATOMS: atom_id res chain seq x y z
N MET A 1 23.58 -20.58 6.23
CA MET A 1 23.03 -19.83 7.38
C MET A 1 24.14 -19.01 8.05
N ASP A 2 25.27 -19.62 8.41
CA ASP A 2 26.38 -18.88 9.04
C ASP A 2 26.97 -17.77 8.17
N GLN A 3 27.11 -18.01 6.87
CA GLN A 3 27.56 -16.98 5.91
C GLN A 3 26.61 -15.77 5.89
N TYR A 4 25.30 -16.00 5.76
CA TYR A 4 24.30 -14.93 5.82
C TYR A 4 24.34 -14.15 7.15
N LEU A 5 24.45 -14.86 8.28
CA LEU A 5 24.42 -14.21 9.59
C LEU A 5 25.70 -13.42 9.87
N LYS A 6 26.86 -13.99 9.54
CA LYS A 6 28.17 -13.42 9.88
C LYS A 6 28.67 -12.42 8.86
N ASP A 7 28.53 -12.73 7.57
CA ASP A 7 29.17 -11.96 6.51
C ASP A 7 28.21 -10.90 5.93
N ASP A 8 26.92 -11.20 5.84
CA ASP A 8 25.95 -10.25 5.28
C ASP A 8 25.27 -9.42 6.37
N LEU A 9 24.62 -10.07 7.34
CA LEU A 9 23.78 -9.39 8.32
C LEU A 9 24.60 -8.61 9.36
N THR A 10 25.62 -9.21 9.97
CA THR A 10 26.48 -8.51 10.94
C THR A 10 27.21 -7.34 10.29
N VAL A 11 27.72 -7.50 9.06
CA VAL A 11 28.40 -6.40 8.34
C VAL A 11 27.41 -5.27 8.04
N ALA A 12 26.20 -5.57 7.57
CA ALA A 12 25.18 -4.55 7.32
C ALA A 12 24.78 -3.80 8.61
N ILE A 13 24.64 -4.50 9.74
CA ILE A 13 24.34 -3.89 11.04
C ILE A 13 25.49 -2.97 11.48
N ASN A 14 26.74 -3.43 11.37
CA ASN A 14 27.90 -2.64 11.75
C ASN A 14 28.02 -1.38 10.91
N ASN A 15 27.92 -1.49 9.57
CA ASN A 15 27.94 -0.33 8.68
C ASN A 15 26.83 0.68 9.01
N PHE A 16 25.64 0.19 9.34
CA PHE A 16 24.53 1.05 9.74
C PHE A 16 24.80 1.77 11.07
N LEU A 17 25.35 1.08 12.06
CA LEU A 17 25.71 1.68 13.35
C LEU A 17 26.88 2.65 13.24
N ASP A 18 27.85 2.37 12.37
CA ASP A 18 28.98 3.27 12.07
C ASP A 18 28.47 4.60 11.49
N ILE A 19 27.58 4.56 10.50
CA ILE A 19 26.93 5.77 9.95
C ILE A 19 26.17 6.53 11.03
N TRP A 20 25.44 5.83 11.92
CA TRP A 20 24.76 6.48 13.04
C TRP A 20 25.73 7.12 14.04
N SER A 21 26.91 6.53 14.23
CA SER A 21 27.94 7.05 15.12
C SER A 21 28.54 8.36 14.59
N GLU A 22 28.63 8.50 13.27
CA GLU A 22 29.08 9.73 12.60
C GLU A 22 28.02 10.83 12.62
N ILE A 23 26.74 10.48 12.41
CA ILE A 23 25.65 11.45 12.33
C ILE A 23 25.20 11.92 13.72
N ASN A 24 24.92 10.98 14.63
CA ASN A 24 24.42 11.28 15.97
C ASN A 24 24.64 10.09 16.94
N PRO A 25 25.80 10.01 17.61
CA PRO A 25 26.15 8.87 18.45
C PRO A 25 25.23 8.74 19.69
N ASN A 26 24.65 9.84 20.17
CA ASN A 26 23.69 9.82 21.28
C ASN A 26 22.43 9.00 20.96
N ARG A 27 22.07 8.85 19.68
CA ARG A 27 20.92 8.01 19.27
C ARG A 27 21.17 6.54 19.52
N ILE A 28 22.41 6.07 19.38
CA ILE A 28 22.78 4.66 19.65
C ILE A 28 22.45 4.30 21.11
N LEU A 29 22.70 5.23 22.04
CA LEU A 29 22.41 5.04 23.47
C LEU A 29 20.93 5.21 23.82
N THR A 30 20.25 6.16 23.18
CA THR A 30 18.86 6.53 23.55
C THR A 30 17.79 5.74 22.81
N LYS A 31 18.09 5.17 21.65
CA LYS A 31 17.16 4.37 20.85
C LYS A 31 17.47 2.89 21.01
N ILE A 32 16.70 2.23 21.85
CA ILE A 32 16.81 0.79 22.12
C ILE A 32 16.84 -0.07 20.83
N LYS A 33 16.14 0.34 19.77
CA LYS A 33 16.14 -0.38 18.49
C LYS A 33 17.53 -0.53 17.87
N LEU A 34 18.40 0.47 18.01
CA LEU A 34 19.78 0.41 17.49
C LEU A 34 20.62 -0.60 18.27
N HIS A 35 20.44 -0.68 19.58
CA HIS A 35 21.06 -1.71 20.41
C HIS A 35 20.49 -3.10 20.14
N VAL A 36 19.17 -3.24 19.95
CA VAL A 36 18.53 -4.53 19.67
C VAL A 36 19.06 -5.15 18.37
N LEU A 37 19.41 -4.35 17.35
CA LEU A 37 19.99 -4.85 16.11
C LEU A 37 21.28 -5.67 16.33
N THR A 38 22.10 -5.35 17.34
CA THR A 38 23.34 -6.12 17.58
C THR A 38 23.06 -7.55 18.06
N HIS A 39 21.89 -7.80 18.64
CA HIS A 39 21.45 -9.12 19.11
C HIS A 39 20.75 -9.93 18.01
N LEU A 40 20.36 -9.27 16.91
CA LEU A 40 19.57 -9.87 15.83
C LEU A 40 20.18 -11.15 15.23
N PRO A 41 21.51 -11.25 14.98
CA PRO A 41 22.09 -12.49 14.47
C PRO A 41 21.92 -13.66 15.43
N ASP A 42 22.07 -13.43 16.75
CA ASP A 42 21.92 -14.47 17.76
C ASP A 42 20.45 -14.84 17.99
N ASP A 43 19.55 -13.86 17.93
CA ASP A 43 18.11 -14.11 17.94
C ASP A 43 17.67 -14.95 16.75
N ILE A 44 18.19 -14.68 15.55
CA ILE A 44 17.87 -15.50 14.36
C ILE A 44 18.41 -16.92 14.50
N ARG A 45 19.59 -17.11 15.09
CA ARG A 45 20.11 -18.47 15.38
C ARG A 45 19.21 -19.23 16.35
N ARG A 46 18.67 -18.54 17.35
CA ARG A 46 17.93 -19.16 18.45
C ARG A 46 16.45 -19.37 18.12
N PHE A 47 15.82 -18.42 17.46
CA PHE A 47 14.37 -18.35 17.26
C PHE A 47 13.97 -18.51 15.79
N GLY A 48 14.93 -18.54 14.87
CA GLY A 48 14.69 -18.60 13.43
C GLY A 48 14.47 -17.20 12.82
N PRO A 49 14.01 -17.12 11.57
CA PRO A 49 13.82 -15.85 10.86
C PRO A 49 12.96 -14.83 11.63
N THR A 50 13.34 -13.55 11.56
CA THR A 50 12.70 -12.43 12.29
C THR A 50 11.20 -12.31 12.07
N ILE A 51 10.72 -12.70 10.89
CA ILE A 51 9.30 -12.68 10.55
C ILE A 51 8.46 -13.60 11.47
N LEU A 52 9.05 -14.67 12.01
CA LEU A 52 8.34 -15.64 12.85
C LEU A 52 7.95 -15.09 14.22
N TYR A 53 8.67 -14.07 14.71
CA TYR A 53 8.40 -13.43 16.00
C TYR A 53 8.11 -11.93 15.86
N SER A 54 7.80 -11.47 14.65
CA SER A 54 7.30 -10.12 14.42
C SER A 54 5.92 -9.95 15.08
N THR A 55 5.75 -8.87 15.86
CA THR A 55 4.49 -8.57 16.55
C THR A 55 3.40 -8.04 15.62
N GLU A 56 3.74 -7.61 14.40
CA GLU A 56 2.79 -7.01 13.45
C GLU A 56 1.60 -7.92 13.15
N VAL A 57 1.86 -9.22 12.98
CA VAL A 57 0.78 -10.20 12.77
C VAL A 57 -0.16 -10.23 13.96
N PHE A 58 0.37 -10.14 15.18
CA PHE A 58 -0.42 -10.12 16.42
C PHE A 58 -1.11 -8.76 16.66
N GLU A 59 -0.52 -7.65 16.22
CA GLU A 59 -1.13 -6.31 16.31
C GLU A 59 -2.43 -6.22 15.51
N GLY A 60 -2.52 -6.94 14.38
CA GLY A 60 -3.76 -7.09 13.63
C GLY A 60 -4.91 -7.68 14.46
N TRP A 61 -4.60 -8.48 15.48
CA TRP A 61 -5.58 -9.09 16.39
C TRP A 61 -5.96 -8.21 17.58
N ASN A 62 -5.28 -7.08 17.82
CA ASN A 62 -5.59 -6.20 18.95
C ASN A 62 -7.06 -5.77 18.95
N SER A 63 -7.61 -5.46 17.77
CA SER A 63 -9.03 -5.11 17.62
C SER A 63 -9.97 -6.25 18.04
N ILE A 64 -9.58 -7.50 17.74
CA ILE A 64 -10.34 -8.71 18.06
C ILE A 64 -10.24 -9.02 19.55
N PHE A 65 -9.05 -8.90 20.15
CA PHE A 65 -8.84 -9.05 21.59
C PHE A 65 -9.65 -8.03 22.38
N CYS A 66 -9.63 -6.76 21.97
CA CYS A 66 -10.45 -5.72 22.57
C CYS A 66 -11.94 -6.04 22.47
N ALA A 67 -12.43 -6.52 21.32
CA ALA A 67 -13.84 -6.90 21.16
C ALA A 67 -14.26 -8.06 22.08
N CYS A 68 -13.45 -9.12 22.16
CA CYS A 68 -13.69 -10.24 23.09
C CYS A 68 -13.69 -9.74 24.55
N SER A 69 -12.75 -8.86 24.92
CA SER A 69 -12.68 -8.31 26.27
C SER A 69 -13.91 -7.44 26.59
N ILE A 70 -14.26 -6.48 25.74
CA ILE A 70 -15.39 -5.55 25.95
C ILE A 70 -16.70 -6.30 26.18
N LEU A 71 -16.92 -7.39 25.45
CA LEU A 71 -18.14 -8.19 25.49
C LEU A 71 -18.15 -9.29 26.58
N SER A 72 -17.07 -9.40 27.37
CA SER A 72 -16.98 -10.35 28.49
C SER A 72 -17.58 -9.78 29.78
N ASN A 73 -17.65 -10.62 30.83
CA ASN A 73 -18.02 -10.17 32.18
C ASN A 73 -16.83 -9.53 32.94
N HIS A 74 -15.65 -9.48 32.32
CA HIS A 74 -14.40 -8.91 32.84
C HIS A 74 -13.86 -9.56 34.12
N LEU A 75 -14.37 -10.72 34.54
CA LEU A 75 -13.89 -11.42 35.75
C LEU A 75 -12.60 -12.19 35.48
N ALA A 76 -12.46 -12.75 34.27
CA ALA A 76 -11.25 -13.45 33.83
C ALA A 76 -10.98 -13.18 32.34
N PRO A 77 -10.54 -11.96 31.97
CA PRO A 77 -10.44 -11.54 30.56
C PRO A 77 -9.61 -12.49 29.69
N SER A 78 -8.50 -13.02 30.20
CA SER A 78 -7.65 -13.96 29.46
C SER A 78 -8.37 -15.28 29.13
N HIS A 79 -9.11 -15.83 30.09
CA HIS A 79 -9.90 -17.05 29.91
C HIS A 79 -11.04 -16.82 28.92
N ASP A 80 -11.74 -15.69 29.07
CA ASP A 80 -12.90 -15.36 28.24
C ASP A 80 -12.49 -15.11 26.79
N ILE A 81 -11.41 -14.36 26.57
CA ILE A 81 -10.79 -14.17 25.26
C ILE A 81 -10.38 -15.52 24.64
N SER A 82 -9.76 -16.40 25.43
CA SER A 82 -9.31 -17.71 24.95
C SER A 82 -10.49 -18.59 24.53
N CYS A 83 -11.56 -18.61 25.33
CA CYS A 83 -12.78 -19.33 25.02
C CYS A 83 -13.45 -18.78 23.74
N ASP A 84 -13.58 -17.47 23.62
CA ASP A 84 -14.18 -16.81 22.45
C ASP A 84 -13.40 -17.11 21.17
N LEU A 85 -12.07 -17.03 21.22
CA LEU A 85 -11.22 -17.36 20.08
C LEU A 85 -11.32 -18.84 19.71
N ALA A 86 -11.30 -19.74 20.70
CA ALA A 86 -11.49 -21.16 20.47
C ALA A 86 -12.84 -21.47 19.82
N GLN A 87 -13.91 -20.77 20.20
CA GLN A 87 -15.23 -20.91 19.58
C GLN A 87 -15.23 -20.39 18.13
N LYS A 88 -14.61 -19.23 17.87
CA LYS A 88 -14.49 -18.65 16.52
C LYS A 88 -13.70 -19.58 15.58
N GLU A 89 -12.57 -20.11 16.05
CA GLU A 89 -11.77 -21.06 15.26
C GLU A 89 -12.47 -22.41 15.08
N ARG A 90 -13.19 -22.90 16.10
CA ARG A 90 -14.05 -24.09 15.96
C ARG A 90 -15.10 -23.89 14.88
N PHE A 91 -15.76 -22.73 14.86
CA PHE A 91 -16.75 -22.42 13.82
C PHE A 91 -16.13 -22.39 12.43
N LYS A 92 -14.96 -21.75 12.26
CA LYS A 92 -14.22 -21.76 10.98
C LYS A 92 -13.89 -23.18 10.52
N HIS A 93 -13.38 -24.03 11.42
CA HIS A 93 -13.06 -25.43 11.12
C HIS A 93 -14.28 -26.22 10.66
N ILE A 94 -15.41 -26.09 11.37
CA ILE A 94 -16.66 -26.77 11.03
C ILE A 94 -17.21 -26.25 9.68
N ALA A 95 -17.30 -24.93 9.51
CA ALA A 95 -17.88 -24.30 8.33
C ALA A 95 -17.06 -24.54 7.05
N SER A 96 -15.74 -24.74 7.16
CA SER A 96 -14.89 -25.11 6.03
C SER A 96 -14.90 -26.60 5.69
N GLY A 97 -15.61 -27.43 6.46
CA GLY A 97 -15.65 -28.88 6.25
C GLY A 97 -14.48 -29.63 6.87
N GLY A 98 -13.85 -29.07 7.90
CA GLY A 98 -12.88 -29.77 8.73
C GLY A 98 -13.50 -30.96 9.48
N TRP A 99 -12.67 -31.97 9.75
CA TRP A 99 -13.05 -33.17 10.50
C TRP A 99 -12.69 -33.02 11.97
N TRP A 100 -13.50 -33.56 12.87
CA TRP A 100 -13.19 -33.61 14.31
C TRP A 100 -13.62 -34.96 14.88
N SER A 101 -12.96 -35.36 15.97
CA SER A 101 -13.30 -36.60 16.68
C SER A 101 -14.54 -36.38 17.54
N ASP A 102 -15.55 -37.20 17.34
CA ASP A 102 -16.71 -37.36 18.23
C ASP A 102 -16.80 -38.83 18.64
N LEU A 103 -16.71 -39.10 19.95
CA LEU A 103 -16.78 -40.46 20.51
C LEU A 103 -15.86 -41.50 19.83
N SER A 104 -14.65 -41.09 19.42
CA SER A 104 -13.63 -41.88 18.71
C SER A 104 -13.88 -42.12 17.22
N GLU A 105 -14.91 -41.51 16.64
CA GLU A 105 -15.14 -41.45 15.19
C GLU A 105 -14.84 -40.05 14.67
N TYR A 106 -14.17 -39.96 13.53
CA TYR A 106 -13.98 -38.67 12.86
C TYR A 106 -15.24 -38.33 12.09
N ILE A 107 -15.90 -37.25 12.50
CA ILE A 107 -17.11 -36.73 11.85
C ILE A 107 -16.82 -35.38 11.20
N ARG A 108 -17.73 -34.98 10.32
CA ARG A 108 -17.70 -33.69 9.62
C ARG A 108 -19.11 -33.10 9.59
N ALA A 109 -19.19 -31.78 9.50
CA ALA A 109 -20.44 -31.07 9.31
C ALA A 109 -21.21 -31.58 8.08
N GLY A 110 -22.55 -31.55 8.16
CA GLY A 110 -23.41 -31.89 7.03
C GLY A 110 -23.21 -30.95 5.84
N LEU A 111 -23.54 -31.43 4.63
CA LEU A 111 -23.29 -30.71 3.37
C LEU A 111 -23.89 -29.29 3.36
N GLN A 112 -25.05 -29.09 3.98
CA GLN A 112 -25.71 -27.78 4.05
C GLN A 112 -24.88 -26.75 4.85
N VAL A 113 -24.23 -27.18 5.94
CA VAL A 113 -23.38 -26.31 6.78
C VAL A 113 -22.11 -25.93 6.02
N ILE A 114 -21.52 -26.88 5.30
CA ILE A 114 -20.33 -26.64 4.46
C ILE A 114 -20.68 -25.68 3.30
N GLN A 115 -21.83 -25.88 2.67
CA GLN A 115 -22.34 -24.98 1.62
C GLN A 115 -22.58 -23.56 2.16
N MET A 116 -23.13 -23.43 3.37
CA MET A 116 -23.27 -22.15 4.05
C MET A 116 -21.91 -21.49 4.31
N GLY A 117 -20.94 -22.27 4.78
CA GLY A 117 -19.57 -21.81 5.01
C GLY A 117 -18.87 -21.33 3.75
N SER A 118 -19.29 -21.81 2.58
CA SER A 118 -18.76 -21.40 1.27
C SER A 118 -19.39 -20.11 0.73
N LEU A 119 -20.41 -19.55 1.40
CA LEU A 119 -21.03 -18.29 0.98
C LEU A 119 -20.04 -17.12 1.14
N PRO A 120 -19.91 -16.23 0.12
CA PRO A 120 -18.96 -15.11 0.17
C PRO A 120 -19.08 -14.23 1.40
N GLU A 121 -20.30 -14.04 1.90
CA GLU A 121 -20.60 -13.23 3.08
C GLU A 121 -20.07 -13.89 4.38
N VAL A 122 -20.20 -15.21 4.48
CA VAL A 122 -19.71 -16.00 5.62
C VAL A 122 -18.19 -16.05 5.59
N LEU A 123 -17.60 -16.34 4.42
CA LEU A 123 -16.15 -16.31 4.22
C LEU A 123 -15.57 -14.94 4.63
N CYS A 124 -16.16 -13.84 4.14
CA CYS A 124 -15.72 -12.48 4.48
C CYS A 124 -15.75 -12.22 5.98
N ARG A 125 -16.83 -12.61 6.67
CA ARG A 125 -16.96 -12.48 8.14
C ARG A 125 -15.98 -13.38 8.91
N LEU A 126 -15.55 -14.49 8.32
CA LEU A 126 -14.52 -15.36 8.88
C LEU A 126 -13.09 -14.85 8.63
N GLY A 127 -12.94 -13.71 7.96
CA GLY A 127 -11.64 -13.16 7.57
C GLY A 127 -11.06 -13.80 6.31
N TRP A 128 -11.82 -14.67 5.63
CA TRP A 128 -11.50 -15.16 4.31
C TRP A 128 -12.01 -14.17 3.27
N ALA A 129 -11.18 -13.17 2.99
CA ALA A 129 -11.42 -12.33 1.84
C ALA A 129 -11.16 -13.17 0.57
N ASN A 130 -12.20 -13.38 -0.24
CA ASN A 130 -11.98 -13.63 -1.65
C ASN A 130 -11.13 -12.47 -2.14
N ARG A 131 -9.84 -12.71 -2.41
CA ARG A 131 -9.02 -11.75 -3.14
C ARG A 131 -9.72 -11.60 -4.48
N SER A 132 -10.47 -10.52 -4.65
CA SER A 132 -10.97 -10.17 -5.96
C SER A 132 -9.73 -10.03 -6.82
N VAL A 133 -9.54 -10.98 -7.74
CA VAL A 133 -8.45 -10.91 -8.70
C VAL A 133 -8.74 -9.65 -9.50
N LEU A 134 -8.00 -8.59 -9.18
CA LEU A 134 -8.14 -7.32 -9.87
C LEU A 134 -7.60 -7.56 -11.28
N MET A 135 -8.50 -7.54 -12.25
CA MET A 135 -8.12 -7.76 -13.63
C MET A 135 -7.33 -6.52 -14.11
N PRO A 136 -6.14 -6.70 -14.71
CA PRO A 136 -5.37 -5.59 -15.28
C PRO A 136 -6.19 -4.72 -16.23
N GLY A 137 -6.07 -3.40 -16.16
CA GLY A 137 -6.84 -2.44 -16.94
C GLY A 137 -8.25 -2.17 -16.40
N THR A 138 -8.69 -2.82 -15.32
CA THR A 138 -9.96 -2.46 -14.66
C THR A 138 -9.84 -1.06 -14.06
N VAL A 139 -10.86 -0.23 -14.30
CA VAL A 139 -10.91 1.15 -13.83
C VAL A 139 -12.09 1.32 -12.88
N LYS A 140 -11.84 1.96 -11.74
CA LYS A 140 -12.90 2.27 -10.77
C LYS A 140 -13.27 3.74 -10.88
N LEU A 141 -14.52 4.02 -11.21
CA LEU A 141 -15.07 5.37 -11.22
C LEU A 141 -15.17 5.95 -9.80
N VAL A 142 -15.10 7.27 -9.70
CA VAL A 142 -15.48 7.98 -8.47
C VAL A 142 -16.94 7.65 -8.11
N ALA A 143 -17.22 7.56 -6.82
CA ALA A 143 -18.55 7.28 -6.29
C ALA A 143 -19.57 8.26 -6.87
N GLN A 144 -20.77 7.78 -7.21
CA GLN A 144 -21.79 8.55 -7.94
C GLN A 144 -22.09 9.92 -7.31
N LYS A 145 -22.10 10.02 -5.98
CA LYS A 145 -22.34 11.29 -5.24
C LYS A 145 -21.24 12.35 -5.43
N ARG A 146 -20.03 11.94 -5.79
CA ARG A 146 -18.85 12.80 -6.01
C ARG A 146 -18.41 12.78 -7.47
N ARG A 147 -19.19 12.17 -8.36
CA ARG A 147 -18.82 12.02 -9.75
C ARG A 147 -19.15 13.30 -10.47
N GLU A 148 -18.11 14.01 -10.85
CA GLU A 148 -18.21 15.15 -11.73
C GLU A 148 -18.02 14.71 -13.18
N THR A 149 -18.65 15.46 -14.06
CA THR A 149 -18.59 15.26 -15.49
C THR A 149 -17.93 16.50 -16.08
N MET A 150 -16.89 16.30 -16.87
CA MET A 150 -16.08 17.42 -17.36
C MET A 150 -15.76 17.31 -18.84
N THR A 151 -15.66 18.47 -19.49
CA THR A 151 -15.19 18.56 -20.88
C THR A 151 -13.66 18.48 -20.94
N TRP A 152 -13.12 18.29 -22.15
CA TRP A 152 -11.67 18.24 -22.34
C TRP A 152 -10.99 19.56 -21.93
N GLU A 153 -11.62 20.71 -22.20
CA GLU A 153 -11.06 22.01 -21.83
C GLU A 153 -11.05 22.25 -20.31
N GLN A 154 -12.00 21.65 -19.59
CA GLN A 154 -12.11 21.77 -18.13
C GLN A 154 -11.07 20.94 -17.37
N LEU A 155 -10.37 20.02 -18.03
CA LEU A 155 -9.32 19.20 -17.41
C LEU A 155 -8.03 19.97 -17.13
N GLY A 156 -7.85 21.16 -17.71
CA GLY A 156 -6.62 21.95 -17.54
C GLY A 156 -5.39 21.30 -18.18
N LEU A 157 -5.59 20.44 -19.19
CA LEU A 157 -4.50 19.75 -19.89
C LEU A 157 -3.75 20.69 -20.86
N PRO A 158 -2.46 20.45 -21.14
CA PRO A 158 -1.70 21.21 -22.13
C PRO A 158 -2.36 21.19 -23.51
N SER A 159 -2.30 22.30 -24.25
CA SER A 159 -2.90 22.41 -25.58
C SER A 159 -2.30 21.46 -26.63
N SER A 160 -1.13 20.87 -26.35
CA SER A 160 -0.48 19.85 -27.18
C SER A 160 -1.22 18.51 -27.15
N LEU A 161 -2.03 18.26 -26.12
CA LEU A 161 -2.81 17.04 -25.96
C LEU A 161 -4.15 17.17 -26.67
N GLN A 162 -4.23 16.58 -27.86
CA GLN A 162 -5.48 16.50 -28.61
C GLN A 162 -6.45 15.53 -27.94
N ASN A 163 -7.74 15.90 -27.94
CA ASN A 163 -8.79 15.01 -27.49
C ASN A 163 -8.78 13.75 -28.40
N PRO A 164 -8.59 12.55 -27.84
CA PRO A 164 -8.51 11.32 -28.61
C PRO A 164 -9.86 10.95 -29.26
N SER A 165 -10.96 11.59 -28.87
CA SER A 165 -12.28 11.42 -29.47
C SER A 165 -12.71 12.68 -30.21
N GLN A 166 -13.09 12.54 -31.49
CA GLN A 166 -13.55 13.64 -32.34
C GLN A 166 -14.98 14.12 -32.02
N SER A 167 -15.74 13.32 -31.28
CA SER A 167 -17.06 13.66 -30.73
C SER A 167 -16.93 14.35 -29.37
N ILE A 168 -17.92 15.20 -29.03
CA ILE A 168 -18.01 15.86 -27.73
C ILE A 168 -18.33 14.79 -26.67
N ILE A 169 -17.29 14.14 -26.18
CA ILE A 169 -17.37 13.16 -25.10
C ILE A 169 -17.17 13.91 -23.79
N LEU A 170 -18.17 13.79 -22.93
CA LEU A 170 -18.03 14.12 -21.53
C LEU A 170 -17.21 13.03 -20.84
N TRP A 171 -16.30 13.44 -19.95
CA TRP A 171 -15.39 12.54 -19.24
C TRP A 171 -15.77 12.44 -17.77
N HIS A 172 -15.69 11.22 -17.25
CA HIS A 172 -15.71 10.94 -15.82
C HIS A 172 -14.30 10.73 -15.29
N CYS A 173 -13.98 11.43 -14.21
CA CYS A 173 -12.79 11.14 -13.41
C CYS A 173 -12.92 9.80 -12.71
N CYS A 174 -11.85 9.01 -12.79
CA CYS A 174 -11.76 7.73 -12.12
C CYS A 174 -10.85 7.83 -10.89
N LEU A 175 -11.08 6.93 -9.94
CA LEU A 175 -10.33 6.86 -8.69
C LEU A 175 -9.00 6.13 -8.87
N TYR A 176 -9.01 5.00 -9.57
CA TYR A 176 -7.80 4.21 -9.86
C TYR A 176 -7.96 3.34 -11.10
N ILE A 177 -6.82 2.96 -11.67
CA ILE A 177 -6.64 1.90 -12.67
C ILE A 177 -5.93 0.73 -12.00
N VAL A 178 -6.22 -0.49 -12.40
CA VAL A 178 -5.45 -1.68 -12.00
C VAL A 178 -4.34 -1.93 -13.03
N SER A 179 -3.08 -1.98 -12.61
CA SER A 179 -1.95 -2.27 -13.50
C SER A 179 -1.87 -3.76 -13.91
N HIS A 180 -0.95 -4.11 -14.81
CA HIS A 180 -0.62 -5.51 -15.14
C HIS A 180 -0.12 -6.32 -13.93
N SER A 181 0.64 -5.71 -13.03
CA SER A 181 1.06 -6.31 -11.75
C SER A 181 -0.09 -6.47 -10.74
N GLY A 182 -1.27 -5.90 -10.99
CA GLY A 182 -2.42 -5.95 -10.07
C GLY A 182 -2.46 -4.83 -9.04
N ASP A 183 -1.58 -3.83 -9.15
CA ASP A 183 -1.55 -2.67 -8.27
C ASP A 183 -2.69 -1.70 -8.59
N LYS A 184 -3.21 -1.02 -7.57
CA LYS A 184 -4.19 0.06 -7.77
C LYS A 184 -3.44 1.39 -7.95
N CYS A 185 -3.38 1.87 -9.19
CA CYS A 185 -2.76 3.13 -9.56
C CYS A 185 -3.79 4.27 -9.57
N GLY A 186 -3.77 5.12 -8.55
CA GLY A 186 -4.61 6.32 -8.49
C GLY A 186 -3.97 7.54 -9.14
N THR A 187 -4.71 8.65 -9.18
CA THR A 187 -4.17 9.95 -9.56
C THR A 187 -2.99 10.32 -8.65
N GLY A 188 -1.91 10.81 -9.24
CA GLY A 188 -0.65 11.18 -8.58
C GLY A 188 0.31 10.01 -8.38
N ALA A 189 -0.08 8.77 -8.69
CA ALA A 189 0.80 7.60 -8.59
C ALA A 189 1.87 7.59 -9.69
N TRP A 190 3.06 7.12 -9.33
CA TRP A 190 4.15 6.87 -10.27
C TRP A 190 3.98 5.49 -10.89
N VAL A 191 4.06 5.42 -12.22
CA VAL A 191 3.79 4.21 -12.98
C VAL A 191 4.78 4.01 -14.11
N VAL A 192 5.07 2.74 -14.37
CA VAL A 192 5.71 2.31 -15.62
C VAL A 192 4.61 1.86 -16.57
N PHE A 193 4.70 2.29 -17.82
CA PHE A 193 3.70 2.01 -18.84
C PHE A 193 4.35 1.75 -20.21
N ASP A 194 3.67 0.98 -21.06
CA ASP A 194 4.15 0.67 -22.41
C ASP A 194 3.50 1.58 -23.45
N SER A 195 4.33 2.21 -24.29
CA SER A 195 3.91 3.12 -25.36
C SER A 195 4.73 2.86 -26.62
N MET A 196 4.06 2.62 -27.75
CA MET A 196 4.68 2.46 -29.08
C MET A 196 5.99 1.62 -29.08
N ASN A 197 5.95 0.47 -28.40
CA ASN A 197 7.08 -0.49 -28.23
C ASN A 197 8.23 -0.05 -27.33
N ALA A 198 8.06 0.99 -26.52
CA ALA A 198 9.00 1.38 -25.47
C ALA A 198 8.30 1.39 -24.11
N THR A 199 9.03 0.95 -23.09
CA THR A 199 8.60 1.06 -21.69
C THR A 199 9.07 2.40 -21.15
N MET A 200 8.11 3.21 -20.71
CA MET A 200 8.34 4.56 -20.21
C MET A 200 7.88 4.67 -18.76
N LEU A 201 8.33 5.73 -18.10
CA LEU A 201 7.96 6.03 -16.73
C LEU A 201 7.28 7.40 -16.66
N GLY A 202 6.36 7.54 -15.72
CA GLY A 202 5.65 8.78 -15.56
C GLY A 202 4.75 8.81 -14.34
N ARG A 203 4.01 9.90 -14.21
CA ARG A 203 3.08 10.13 -13.11
C ARG A 203 1.67 10.33 -13.64
N ILE A 204 0.69 9.60 -13.09
CA ILE A 204 -0.71 9.74 -13.49
C ILE A 204 -1.22 11.11 -13.06
N SER A 205 -1.60 11.95 -14.01
CA SER A 205 -2.22 13.24 -13.78
C SER A 205 -3.75 13.12 -13.72
N HIS A 206 -4.34 12.40 -14.67
CA HIS A 206 -5.79 12.16 -14.71
C HIS A 206 -6.10 10.74 -15.17
N ILE A 207 -7.25 10.22 -14.74
CA ILE A 207 -7.81 8.97 -15.24
C ILE A 207 -9.22 9.24 -15.73
N LEU A 208 -9.46 8.96 -17.00
CA LEU A 208 -10.65 9.39 -17.72
C LEU A 208 -11.39 8.19 -18.31
N ALA A 209 -12.70 8.19 -18.12
CA ALA A 209 -13.63 7.26 -18.75
C ALA A 209 -14.71 8.05 -19.50
N PRO A 210 -15.10 7.63 -20.72
CA PRO A 210 -16.18 8.29 -21.45
C PRO A 210 -17.50 8.09 -20.72
N THR A 211 -18.37 9.11 -20.73
CA THR A 211 -19.69 9.05 -20.08
C THR A 211 -20.67 8.15 -20.84
N ASP A 212 -20.60 8.12 -22.17
CA ASP A 212 -21.60 7.45 -23.02
C ASP A 212 -21.44 5.93 -23.09
N VAL A 213 -20.26 5.41 -22.69
CA VAL A 213 -19.94 3.99 -22.77
C VAL A 213 -19.51 3.49 -21.40
N LEU A 214 -19.90 2.26 -21.07
CA LEU A 214 -19.38 1.60 -19.86
C LEU A 214 -17.85 1.62 -19.87
N ALA A 215 -17.25 2.01 -18.74
CA ALA A 215 -15.81 2.09 -18.58
C ALA A 215 -15.19 0.69 -18.75
N THR A 216 -14.58 0.44 -19.91
CA THR A 216 -13.85 -0.78 -20.23
C THR A 216 -12.35 -0.50 -20.35
N LYS A 217 -11.53 -1.55 -20.31
CA LYS A 217 -10.07 -1.45 -20.44
C LYS A 217 -9.61 -0.76 -21.74
N SER A 218 -10.41 -0.83 -22.80
CA SER A 218 -10.13 -0.26 -24.12
C SER A 218 -10.53 1.22 -24.24
N ASN A 219 -11.51 1.66 -23.47
CA ASN A 219 -12.11 2.98 -23.62
C ASN A 219 -11.70 3.94 -22.49
N THR A 220 -10.97 3.43 -21.50
CA THR A 220 -10.45 4.22 -20.38
C THR A 220 -8.99 4.58 -20.61
N MET A 221 -8.64 5.80 -20.25
CA MET A 221 -7.34 6.36 -20.53
C MET A 221 -6.75 7.01 -19.29
N ALA A 222 -5.43 6.91 -19.16
CA ALA A 222 -4.65 7.68 -18.22
C ALA A 222 -3.96 8.82 -18.99
N VAL A 223 -4.00 10.02 -18.42
CA VAL A 223 -3.10 11.10 -18.82
C VAL A 223 -1.90 11.04 -17.90
N ILE A 224 -0.72 10.83 -18.48
CA ILE A 224 0.52 10.59 -17.76
C ILE A 224 1.51 11.71 -18.08
N GLU A 225 2.06 12.34 -17.04
CA GLU A 225 3.21 13.23 -17.16
C GLU A 225 4.48 12.38 -17.33
N LEU A 226 5.27 12.68 -18.37
CA LEU A 226 6.44 11.92 -18.76
C LEU A 226 7.68 12.36 -17.97
N PHE A 227 8.50 11.38 -17.62
CA PHE A 227 9.76 11.59 -16.92
C PHE A 227 10.87 10.76 -17.57
N GLU A 228 12.09 11.28 -17.52
CA GLU A 228 13.29 10.63 -18.06
C GLU A 228 14.27 10.29 -16.94
N VAL A 229 14.89 9.11 -17.04
CA VAL A 229 15.97 8.71 -16.13
C VAL A 229 17.26 9.43 -16.54
N LYS A 230 17.86 10.18 -15.61
CA LYS A 230 19.18 10.77 -15.81
C LYS A 230 20.26 9.68 -15.82
N SER A 231 21.33 9.95 -16.57
CA SER A 231 22.53 9.11 -16.57
C SER A 231 23.30 9.15 -15.24
N SER A 232 23.13 10.22 -14.48
CA SER A 232 23.73 10.41 -13.15
C SER A 232 22.79 9.95 -12.04
N ARG A 233 23.39 9.43 -10.97
CA ARG A 233 22.72 9.04 -9.73
C ARG A 233 22.85 10.16 -8.68
N THR A 234 21.99 10.15 -7.67
CA THR A 234 22.12 11.09 -6.54
C THR A 234 23.43 10.86 -5.81
N HIS A 235 24.15 11.93 -5.46
CA HIS A 235 25.46 11.81 -4.81
C HIS A 235 25.37 11.11 -3.45
N TYR A 236 24.27 11.29 -2.72
CA TYR A 236 24.13 10.81 -1.35
C TYR A 236 23.52 9.41 -1.23
N LEU A 237 22.50 9.08 -2.03
CA LEU A 237 21.79 7.80 -1.94
C LEU A 237 22.19 6.82 -3.04
N ASP A 238 22.98 7.25 -4.02
CA ASP A 238 23.32 6.49 -5.23
C ASP A 238 22.07 5.94 -5.95
N MET A 239 20.97 6.71 -5.92
CA MET A 239 19.70 6.32 -6.50
C MET A 239 19.53 6.92 -7.90
N PRO A 240 18.84 6.22 -8.83
CA PRO A 240 18.47 6.78 -10.12
C PRO A 240 17.65 8.06 -9.95
N VAL A 241 18.00 9.11 -10.71
CA VAL A 241 17.27 10.37 -10.72
C VAL A 241 16.35 10.40 -11.92
N ILE A 242 15.10 10.82 -11.71
CA ILE A 242 14.15 11.09 -12.79
C ILE A 242 13.83 12.58 -12.83
N THR A 243 13.67 13.13 -14.04
CA THR A 243 13.28 14.54 -14.24
C THR A 243 12.09 14.65 -15.17
N SER A 244 11.24 15.65 -14.93
CA SER A 244 10.06 15.87 -15.77
C SER A 244 10.52 16.26 -17.18
N SER A 245 9.92 15.64 -18.19
CA SER A 245 10.09 16.06 -19.58
C SER A 245 9.13 17.22 -19.93
N HIS A 246 8.31 17.68 -18.97
CA HIS A 246 7.23 18.68 -19.13
C HIS A 246 6.22 18.35 -20.24
N SER A 247 6.21 17.11 -20.70
CA SER A 247 5.31 16.59 -21.71
C SER A 247 4.36 15.60 -21.07
N MET A 248 3.13 15.56 -21.56
CA MET A 248 2.12 14.60 -21.12
C MET A 248 1.66 13.76 -22.29
N GLN A 249 1.28 12.52 -22.01
CA GLN A 249 0.80 11.56 -23.00
C GLN A 249 -0.48 10.87 -22.52
N ILE A 250 -1.36 10.55 -23.48
CA ILE A 250 -2.53 9.70 -23.25
C ILE A 250 -2.15 8.25 -23.49
N VAL A 251 -2.46 7.41 -22.52
CA VAL A 251 -2.14 5.99 -22.56
C VAL A 251 -3.40 5.19 -22.18
N PRO A 252 -3.75 4.12 -22.92
CA PRO A 252 -4.85 3.25 -22.53
C PRO A 252 -4.61 2.65 -21.13
N ALA A 253 -5.67 2.46 -20.35
CA ALA A 253 -5.56 1.90 -19.01
C ALA A 253 -4.90 0.50 -18.99
N ALA A 254 -5.05 -0.26 -20.08
CA ALA A 254 -4.42 -1.56 -20.26
C ALA A 254 -2.89 -1.50 -20.41
N ASN A 255 -2.29 -0.36 -20.73
CA ASN A 255 -0.86 -0.27 -20.97
C ASN A 255 -0.06 0.05 -19.69
N ILE A 256 -0.72 0.20 -18.55
CA ILE A 256 -0.05 0.46 -17.26
C ILE A 256 0.51 -0.86 -16.73
N VAL A 257 1.84 -0.95 -16.62
CA VAL A 257 2.54 -2.18 -16.24
C VAL A 257 2.52 -2.37 -14.73
N PHE A 258 3.06 -1.41 -13.96
CA PHE A 258 3.08 -1.45 -12.50
C PHE A 258 3.24 -0.06 -11.87
N ALA A 259 2.91 0.06 -10.59
CA ALA A 259 3.19 1.26 -9.80
C ALA A 259 4.55 1.15 -9.12
N PHE A 260 5.27 2.25 -9.02
CA PHE A 260 6.52 2.33 -8.25
C PHE A 260 6.49 3.53 -7.31
N ASN A 261 7.47 3.59 -6.41
CA ASN A 261 7.63 4.72 -5.51
C ASN A 261 8.78 5.60 -6.01
N ALA A 262 8.51 6.89 -6.23
CA ALA A 262 9.53 7.89 -6.48
C ALA A 262 9.49 8.93 -5.37
N GLN A 263 10.65 9.22 -4.80
CA GLN A 263 10.82 10.18 -3.71
C GLN A 263 11.40 11.48 -4.26
N HIS A 264 10.96 12.62 -3.71
CA HIS A 264 11.51 13.93 -4.06
C HIS A 264 12.91 14.08 -3.46
N ASP A 265 13.88 14.52 -4.27
CA ASP A 265 15.24 14.81 -3.80
C ASP A 265 15.30 16.14 -3.07
N CYS A 266 14.77 16.15 -1.84
CA CYS A 266 14.68 17.34 -1.00
C CYS A 266 16.05 17.95 -0.67
N ARG A 267 17.11 17.13 -0.70
CA ARG A 267 18.44 17.55 -0.24
C ARG A 267 19.16 18.34 -1.32
N GLU A 268 19.21 17.80 -2.54
CA GLU A 268 19.75 18.52 -3.70
C GLU A 268 18.94 19.79 -3.99
N LEU A 269 17.62 19.72 -3.84
CA LEU A 269 16.74 20.86 -4.09
C LEU A 269 16.60 21.82 -2.89
N HIS A 270 17.37 21.61 -1.82
CA HIS A 270 17.39 22.46 -0.63
C HIS A 270 15.99 22.82 -0.09
N CYS A 271 15.10 21.82 -0.05
CA CYS A 271 13.72 22.00 0.41
C CYS A 271 13.68 22.38 1.89
N ARG A 272 12.75 23.24 2.26
CA ARG A 272 12.66 23.80 3.61
C ARG A 272 11.49 23.20 4.37
N MET A 273 11.69 22.93 5.66
CA MET A 273 10.54 22.69 6.54
C MET A 273 9.80 23.99 6.79
N VAL A 274 8.49 23.97 6.59
CA VAL A 274 7.57 25.07 6.81
C VAL A 274 6.46 24.57 7.73
N SER A 275 6.01 25.40 8.66
CA SER A 275 4.81 25.10 9.45
C SER A 275 3.60 25.09 8.52
N ALA A 276 2.98 23.93 8.35
CA ALA A 276 2.01 23.62 7.29
C ALA A 276 0.64 24.31 7.45
N GLY A 277 0.50 25.27 8.36
CA GLY A 277 -0.79 25.89 8.73
C GLY A 277 -1.79 24.94 9.39
N THR A 278 -1.54 23.62 9.36
CA THR A 278 -2.28 22.60 10.09
C THR A 278 -1.66 22.37 11.46
N TYR A 279 -2.49 22.16 12.45
CA TYR A 279 -2.06 21.86 13.82
C TYR A 279 -2.21 20.38 14.12
N GLU A 280 -1.32 19.84 14.94
CA GLU A 280 -1.39 18.44 15.36
C GLU A 280 -2.71 18.17 16.08
N ARG A 281 -3.33 17.04 15.76
CA ARG A 281 -4.48 16.52 16.51
C ARG A 281 -4.00 15.43 17.46
N GLN A 282 -4.28 15.60 18.75
CA GLN A 282 -4.09 14.58 19.77
C GLN A 282 -5.45 14.27 20.39
N GLU A 283 -5.82 12.99 20.47
CA GLU A 283 -7.09 12.55 21.07
C GLU A 283 -8.34 13.27 20.53
N GLN A 284 -8.35 13.54 19.22
CA GLN A 284 -9.39 14.30 18.51
C GLN A 284 -9.49 15.80 18.88
N LEU A 285 -8.62 16.31 19.73
CA LEU A 285 -8.50 17.73 20.04
C LEU A 285 -7.41 18.38 19.17
N LEU A 286 -7.70 19.57 18.65
CA LEU A 286 -6.71 20.40 17.96
C LEU A 286 -5.75 20.97 19.01
N THR A 287 -4.45 20.75 18.81
CA THR A 287 -3.41 21.32 19.68
C THR A 287 -2.94 22.66 19.13
N ASN A 288 -2.14 23.40 19.91
CA ASN A 288 -1.43 24.59 19.43
C ASN A 288 -0.08 24.26 18.77
N CYS A 289 0.24 22.97 18.60
CA CYS A 289 1.49 22.52 17.98
C CYS A 289 1.31 22.52 16.44
N PRO A 290 2.01 23.38 15.69
CA PRO A 290 1.93 23.36 14.23
C PRO A 290 2.59 22.08 13.70
N GLN A 291 1.94 21.43 12.73
CA GLN A 291 2.57 20.38 11.95
C GLN A 291 3.62 21.01 11.04
N ASN A 292 4.85 20.50 11.11
CA ASN A 292 5.88 20.86 10.14
C ASN A 292 5.73 19.97 8.90
N ALA A 293 5.67 20.57 7.73
CA ALA A 293 5.73 19.89 6.44
C ALA A 293 6.95 20.36 5.66
N ILE A 294 7.45 19.51 4.76
CA ILE A 294 8.50 19.90 3.83
C ILE A 294 7.84 20.64 2.66
N SER A 295 8.23 21.91 2.46
CA SER A 295 7.89 22.66 1.26
C SER A 295 8.88 22.26 0.17
N HIS A 296 8.40 21.49 -0.81
CA HIS A 296 9.20 21.06 -1.94
C HIS A 296 9.43 22.22 -2.92
N ASN A 297 10.70 22.45 -3.28
CA ASN A 297 11.03 23.33 -4.38
C ASN A 297 10.69 22.61 -5.70
N PRO A 298 10.01 23.28 -6.64
CA PRO A 298 9.51 22.65 -7.84
C PRO A 298 10.63 22.10 -8.73
N GLU A 299 11.78 22.76 -8.82
CA GLU A 299 12.98 22.38 -9.59
C GLU A 299 14.24 23.08 -9.00
N PRO A 300 15.48 22.72 -9.41
CA PRO A 300 16.64 23.60 -9.25
C PRO A 300 16.46 24.92 -10.01
#